data_AF-A0A7Y5B8G2-F1
#
_entry.id   AF-A0A7Y5B8G2-F1
#
_cell.length_a   1.000
_cell.length_b   1.000
_cell.length_c   1.000
_cell.angle_alpha   90.00
_cell.angle_beta   90.00
_cell.angle_gamma   90.00
#
_symmetry.space_group_name_H-M   'P 1'
#
loop_
_entity.id
_entity.type
_entity.pdbx_description
1 polymer ?
#
loop_
_entity_poly.entity_id
_entity_poly.type
_entity_poly.pdbx_seq_one_letter_code
_entity_poly.pdbx_strand_id
1 'polypeptide(L)'
;MPDRRNLAKDLQRAGNGDDAGNAIGLDQDGAVYVAGTVQGTSSKDMVVLKYSPDGDLKWARTYDRSGLDDRASAMVVTPQGHCYVAGYTTSGETPNKDMTVIKVMPDGSLDWAKHASFGGSAALDDRATCIAIGATISLPLENIDLAEPQ
;
A
#
# COMPACT_ATOMS: atom_id res chain seq x y z
N MET A 1 4.74 21.99 -15.91
CA MET A 1 3.63 21.22 -15.31
C MET A 1 3.66 19.82 -15.92
N PRO A 2 3.69 18.72 -15.16
CA PRO A 2 3.63 17.39 -15.76
C PRO A 2 2.28 17.19 -16.47
N ASP A 3 2.31 16.52 -17.62
CA ASP A 3 1.16 16.34 -18.49
C ASP A 3 0.08 15.46 -17.83
N ARG A 4 -1.08 16.06 -17.55
CA ARG A 4 -2.26 15.37 -16.97
C ARG A 4 -2.75 14.20 -17.83
N ARG A 5 -2.40 14.14 -19.12
CA ARG A 5 -2.83 13.08 -20.05
C ARG A 5 -2.18 11.72 -19.81
N ASN A 6 -1.10 11.62 -19.02
CA ASN A 6 -0.48 10.34 -18.68
C ASN A 6 -0.89 9.81 -17.29
N LEU A 7 -1.32 10.68 -16.38
CA LEU A 7 -1.72 10.29 -15.00
C LEU A 7 -3.02 9.47 -14.96
N ALA A 8 -3.95 9.70 -15.91
CA ALA A 8 -5.22 8.99 -15.98
C ALA A 8 -5.15 7.68 -16.78
N LYS A 9 -4.07 7.44 -17.55
CA LYS A 9 -3.93 6.21 -18.34
C LYS A 9 -3.65 4.98 -17.46
N ASP A 10 -2.92 5.17 -16.36
CA ASP A 10 -2.67 4.11 -15.37
C ASP A 10 -3.94 3.72 -14.60
N LEU A 11 -4.95 4.60 -14.56
CA LEU A 11 -6.29 4.35 -13.98
C LEU A 11 -7.30 3.80 -14.99
N GLN A 12 -7.05 3.90 -16.30
CA GLN A 12 -7.95 3.38 -17.35
C GLN A 12 -7.72 1.88 -17.57
N ARG A 13 -7.77 1.06 -16.51
CA ARG A 13 -8.02 -0.38 -16.66
C ARG A 13 -9.52 -0.54 -16.80
N ALA A 14 -9.99 -0.74 -18.03
CA ALA A 14 -11.41 -0.69 -18.42
C ALA A 14 -12.22 -1.93 -17.97
N GLY A 15 -12.16 -2.27 -16.68
CA GLY A 15 -13.10 -3.22 -16.09
C GLY A 15 -14.43 -2.52 -15.81
N ASN A 16 -15.55 -3.09 -16.24
CA ASN A 16 -16.89 -2.60 -15.93
C ASN A 16 -17.36 -3.03 -14.51
N GLY A 17 -16.46 -3.08 -13.53
CA GLY A 17 -16.77 -3.54 -12.17
C GLY A 17 -16.57 -2.46 -11.11
N ASP A 18 -16.90 -2.83 -9.87
CA ASP A 18 -16.81 -1.91 -8.73
C ASP A 18 -15.36 -1.68 -8.32
N ASP A 19 -14.99 -0.40 -8.25
CA ASP A 19 -13.76 0.08 -7.61
C ASP A 19 -14.07 0.50 -6.17
N ALA A 20 -13.11 0.27 -5.25
CA ALA A 20 -13.27 0.62 -3.85
C ALA A 20 -12.02 1.30 -3.29
N GLY A 21 -12.21 2.43 -2.62
CA GLY A 21 -11.21 3.01 -1.72
C GLY A 21 -11.35 2.38 -0.33
N ASN A 22 -10.34 1.63 0.10
CA ASN A 22 -10.38 0.84 1.34
C ASN A 22 -9.70 1.55 2.52
N ALA A 23 -8.71 2.40 2.25
CA ALA A 23 -7.95 3.10 3.28
C ALA A 23 -7.47 4.46 2.79
N ILE A 24 -7.32 5.41 3.72
CA ILE A 24 -6.82 6.77 3.48
C ILE A 24 -5.78 7.13 4.54
N GLY A 25 -4.76 7.90 4.16
CA GLY A 25 -3.70 8.36 5.05
C GLY A 25 -3.04 9.63 4.53
N LEU A 26 -2.32 10.33 5.40
CA LEU A 26 -1.63 11.58 5.08
C LEU A 26 -0.12 11.43 5.34
N ASP A 27 0.71 12.11 4.55
CA ASP A 27 2.12 12.35 4.91
C ASP A 27 2.31 13.68 5.67
N GLN A 28 3.54 14.02 6.03
CA GLN A 28 3.84 15.22 6.82
C GLN A 28 3.51 16.54 6.10
N ASP A 29 3.48 16.51 4.76
CA ASP A 29 3.20 17.68 3.92
C ASP A 29 1.69 17.79 3.62
N GLY A 30 0.87 16.89 4.19
CA GLY A 30 -0.57 16.82 4.01
C GLY A 30 -1.01 16.21 2.69
N ALA A 31 -0.11 15.56 1.93
CA ALA A 31 -0.52 14.85 0.73
C ALA A 31 -1.41 13.66 1.12
N VAL A 32 -2.50 13.49 0.38
CA VAL A 32 -3.50 12.46 0.64
C VAL A 32 -3.18 11.22 -0.14
N TYR A 33 -3.10 10.07 0.54
CA TYR A 33 -2.96 8.77 -0.08
C TYR A 33 -4.26 8.01 0.07
N VAL A 34 -4.68 7.30 -0.97
CA VAL A 34 -5.83 6.40 -0.95
C VAL A 34 -5.36 5.05 -1.46
N ALA A 35 -5.53 4.00 -0.66
CA ALA A 35 -5.36 2.63 -1.12
C ALA A 35 -6.70 1.97 -1.34
N GLY A 36 -6.78 1.13 -2.37
CA GLY A 36 -8.02 0.52 -2.77
C GLY A 36 -7.83 -0.68 -3.67
N THR A 37 -8.93 -1.12 -4.24
CA THR A 37 -8.98 -2.17 -5.25
C THR A 37 -9.70 -1.63 -6.47
N VAL A 38 -9.14 -1.85 -7.66
CA VAL A 38 -9.76 -1.50 -8.94
C VAL A 38 -10.04 -2.74 -9.76
N GLN A 39 -11.12 -2.73 -10.54
CA GLN A 39 -11.43 -3.81 -11.48
C GLN A 39 -10.62 -3.61 -12.76
N GLY A 40 -9.65 -4.50 -12.99
CA GLY A 40 -9.02 -4.68 -14.29
C GLY A 40 -9.88 -5.49 -15.27
N THR A 41 -9.37 -5.72 -16.48
CA THR A 41 -10.09 -6.46 -17.53
C THR A 41 -10.45 -7.89 -17.13
N SER A 42 -9.60 -8.55 -16.34
CA SER A 42 -9.74 -9.97 -15.96
C SER A 42 -9.48 -10.26 -14.48
N SER A 43 -8.96 -9.28 -13.74
CA SER A 43 -8.55 -9.39 -12.34
C SER A 43 -8.90 -8.12 -11.58
N LYS A 44 -8.92 -8.21 -10.25
CA LYS A 44 -8.88 -7.03 -9.40
C LYS A 44 -7.45 -6.73 -9.01
N ASP A 45 -7.09 -5.46 -9.01
CA ASP A 45 -5.74 -5.01 -8.71
C ASP A 45 -5.74 -4.09 -7.50
N MET A 46 -4.69 -4.15 -6.67
CA MET A 46 -4.47 -3.13 -5.65
C MET A 46 -4.14 -1.80 -6.34
N VAL A 47 -4.67 -0.70 -5.82
CA VAL A 47 -4.32 0.65 -6.30
C VAL A 47 -3.91 1.54 -5.14
N VAL A 48 -2.93 2.41 -5.39
CA VAL A 48 -2.57 3.54 -4.54
C VAL A 48 -2.64 4.82 -5.34
N LEU A 49 -3.33 5.82 -4.79
CA LEU A 49 -3.45 7.16 -5.35
C LEU A 49 -2.79 8.13 -4.41
N LYS A 50 -2.09 9.14 -4.95
CA LYS A 50 -1.59 10.28 -4.18
C LYS A 50 -2.15 11.58 -4.74
N TYR A 51 -2.68 12.42 -3.87
CA TYR A 51 -3.17 13.76 -4.16
C TYR A 51 -2.36 14.82 -3.39
N SER A 52 -2.23 16.03 -3.92
CA SER A 52 -1.80 17.17 -3.08
C SER A 52 -2.86 17.52 -2.03
N PRO A 53 -2.48 18.31 -1.01
CA PRO A 53 -3.45 18.94 -0.10
C PRO A 53 -4.58 19.68 -0.83
N ASP A 54 -4.30 20.26 -2.00
CA ASP A 54 -5.28 20.98 -2.83
C ASP A 54 -6.21 20.04 -3.65
N GLY A 55 -6.02 18.72 -3.56
CA GLY A 55 -6.84 17.73 -4.26
C GLY A 55 -6.39 17.40 -5.69
N ASP A 56 -5.25 17.89 -6.16
CA ASP A 56 -4.72 17.47 -7.47
C ASP A 56 -4.12 16.06 -7.38
N LEU A 57 -4.55 15.16 -8.26
CA LEU A 57 -3.90 13.84 -8.42
C LEU A 57 -2.44 14.01 -8.87
N LYS A 58 -1.51 13.53 -8.06
CA LYS A 58 -0.06 13.54 -8.37
C LYS A 58 0.35 12.29 -9.10
N TRP A 59 -0.14 11.13 -8.67
CA TRP A 59 0.08 9.85 -9.34
C TRP A 59 -0.96 8.81 -8.91
N ALA A 60 -1.10 7.79 -9.74
CA ALA A 60 -1.86 6.58 -9.48
C ALA A 60 -0.99 5.36 -9.81
N ARG A 61 -1.05 4.33 -8.98
CA ARG A 61 -0.20 3.14 -9.09
C ARG A 61 -1.01 1.90 -8.81
N THR A 62 -1.07 1.01 -9.79
CA THR A 62 -1.65 -0.31 -9.64
C THR A 62 -0.56 -1.31 -9.30
N TYR A 63 -0.89 -2.28 -8.46
CA TYR A 63 -0.11 -3.48 -8.24
C TYR A 63 -0.93 -4.68 -8.71
N ASP A 64 -0.34 -5.42 -9.65
CA ASP A 64 -0.94 -6.55 -10.35
C ASP A 64 0.07 -7.70 -10.36
N ARG A 65 -0.26 -8.80 -9.67
CA ARG A 65 0.54 -10.01 -9.59
C ARG A 65 0.19 -10.97 -10.73
N SER A 66 0.41 -10.52 -11.97
CA SER A 66 0.25 -11.32 -13.18
C SER A 66 -1.19 -11.81 -13.44
N GLY A 67 -2.18 -10.93 -13.22
CA GLY A 67 -3.60 -11.17 -13.49
C GLY A 67 -4.33 -11.95 -12.40
N LEU A 68 -3.77 -12.01 -11.20
CA LEU A 68 -4.42 -12.55 -10.01
C LEU A 68 -5.26 -11.47 -9.33
N ASP A 69 -6.23 -11.87 -8.50
CA ASP A 69 -7.00 -10.94 -7.69
C ASP A 69 -6.12 -10.42 -6.54
N ASP A 70 -5.64 -9.18 -6.66
CA ASP A 70 -4.93 -8.41 -5.65
C ASP A 70 -5.91 -7.41 -5.00
N ARG A 71 -6.11 -7.50 -3.69
CA ARG A 71 -7.06 -6.62 -2.99
C ARG A 71 -6.45 -5.96 -1.78
N ALA A 72 -6.58 -4.64 -1.71
CA ALA A 72 -6.15 -3.85 -0.56
C ALA A 72 -7.20 -3.94 0.56
N SER A 73 -6.73 -4.13 1.78
CA SER A 73 -7.56 -4.08 2.99
C SER A 73 -7.24 -2.87 3.86
N ALA A 74 -5.95 -2.54 4.00
CA ALA A 74 -5.46 -1.51 4.90
C ALA A 74 -4.20 -0.83 4.34
N MET A 75 -3.92 0.38 4.83
CA MET A 75 -2.73 1.14 4.44
C MET A 75 -2.22 1.95 5.62
N VAL A 76 -0.90 2.19 5.65
CA VAL A 76 -0.28 3.20 6.49
C VAL A 76 0.77 3.98 5.70
N VAL A 77 0.89 5.27 5.99
CA VAL A 77 1.80 6.20 5.32
C VAL A 77 2.78 6.76 6.36
N THR A 78 4.08 6.77 6.04
CA THR A 78 5.09 7.41 6.90
C THR A 78 5.06 8.93 6.70
N PRO A 79 5.59 9.71 7.66
CA PRO A 79 5.77 11.16 7.46
C PRO A 79 6.52 11.52 6.18
N GLN A 80 7.48 10.69 5.76
CA GLN A 80 8.27 10.87 4.52
C GLN A 80 7.51 10.45 3.24
N GLY A 81 6.27 9.98 3.36
CA GLY A 81 5.45 9.57 2.22
C GLY A 81 5.70 8.14 1.72
N HIS A 82 6.37 7.28 2.50
CA HIS A 82 6.42 5.85 2.18
C HIS A 82 5.07 5.23 2.53
N CYS A 83 4.44 4.59 1.55
CA CYS A 83 3.13 3.99 1.69
C CYS A 83 3.27 2.47 1.78
N TYR A 84 2.68 1.86 2.80
CA TYR A 84 2.61 0.42 2.98
C TYR A 84 1.15 0.00 2.87
N VAL A 85 0.84 -0.91 1.95
CA VAL A 85 -0.52 -1.43 1.75
C VAL A 85 -0.52 -2.90 2.07
N ALA A 86 -1.50 -3.33 2.85
CA ALA A 86 -1.71 -4.71 3.22
C ALA A 86 -3.04 -5.20 2.67
N GLY A 87 -3.07 -6.48 2.31
CA GLY A 87 -4.27 -7.15 1.85
C GLY A 87 -3.97 -8.60 1.49
N TYR A 88 -4.45 -9.03 0.33
CA TYR A 88 -4.18 -10.37 -0.15
C TYR A 88 -4.06 -10.43 -1.67
N THR A 89 -3.43 -11.49 -2.14
CA THR A 89 -3.43 -11.90 -3.55
C THR A 89 -3.97 -13.32 -3.63
N THR A 90 -4.88 -13.61 -4.56
CA THR A 90 -5.27 -15.01 -4.82
C THR A 90 -4.10 -15.77 -5.40
N SER A 91 -3.85 -17.01 -4.99
CA SER A 91 -2.94 -17.90 -5.71
C SER A 91 -3.67 -18.60 -6.86
N GLY A 92 -2.93 -18.96 -7.92
CA GLY A 92 -3.47 -19.55 -9.15
C GLY A 92 -4.09 -20.96 -8.99
N GLU A 93 -4.18 -21.48 -7.75
CA GLU A 93 -4.81 -22.75 -7.42
C GLU A 93 -5.98 -22.51 -6.45
N THR A 94 -7.13 -23.11 -6.76
CA THR A 94 -8.44 -22.87 -6.14
C THR A 94 -8.54 -23.17 -4.64
N PRO A 95 -9.36 -22.41 -3.89
CA PRO A 95 -9.23 -20.99 -3.60
C PRO A 95 -8.24 -20.79 -2.44
N ASN A 96 -7.10 -20.20 -2.72
CA ASN A 96 -6.12 -19.85 -1.70
C ASN A 96 -5.73 -18.37 -1.87
N LYS A 97 -5.53 -17.68 -0.75
CA LYS A 97 -5.12 -16.27 -0.70
C LYS A 97 -3.83 -16.19 0.08
N ASP A 98 -2.87 -15.46 -0.46
CA ASP A 98 -1.62 -15.14 0.20
C ASP A 98 -1.72 -13.74 0.80
N MET A 99 -1.38 -13.59 2.09
CA MET A 99 -1.22 -12.25 2.69
C MET A 99 -0.21 -11.47 1.86
N THR A 100 -0.60 -10.29 1.41
CA THR A 100 0.24 -9.46 0.56
C THR A 100 0.46 -8.11 1.19
N VAL A 101 1.72 -7.70 1.22
CA VAL A 101 2.14 -6.36 1.64
C VAL A 101 3.00 -5.77 0.53
N ILE A 102 2.66 -4.55 0.11
CA ILE A 102 3.46 -3.77 -0.84
C ILE A 102 3.96 -2.50 -0.16
N LYS A 103 5.14 -2.05 -0.58
CA LYS A 103 5.67 -0.74 -0.23
C LYS A 103 5.81 0.10 -1.50
N VAL A 104 5.18 1.26 -1.48
CA VAL A 104 5.22 2.27 -2.54
C VAL A 104 5.97 3.50 -2.03
N MET A 105 6.90 3.99 -2.84
CA MET A 105 7.74 5.15 -2.55
C MET A 105 6.97 6.46 -2.80
N PRO A 106 7.45 7.62 -2.29
CA PRO A 106 6.72 8.89 -2.39
C PRO A 106 6.48 9.37 -3.82
N ASP A 107 7.31 8.93 -4.76
CA ASP A 107 7.23 9.18 -6.20
C ASP A 107 6.28 8.20 -6.93
N GLY A 108 5.68 7.27 -6.19
CA GLY A 108 4.82 6.22 -6.71
C GLY A 108 5.55 5.00 -7.23
N SER A 109 6.88 4.91 -7.15
CA SER A 109 7.58 3.67 -7.54
C SER A 109 7.29 2.56 -6.53
N LEU A 110 7.11 1.32 -7.02
CA LEU A 110 7.04 0.15 -6.13
C LEU A 110 8.45 -0.18 -5.64
N ASP A 111 8.67 -0.19 -4.33
CA ASP A 111 9.95 -0.62 -3.73
C ASP A 111 10.00 -2.15 -3.67
N TRP A 112 9.02 -2.74 -2.98
CA TRP A 112 8.90 -4.18 -2.89
C TRP A 112 7.47 -4.65 -2.69
N ALA A 113 7.23 -5.91 -3.06
CA ALA A 113 6.08 -6.70 -2.65
C ALA A 113 6.56 -7.90 -1.84
N LYS A 114 5.74 -8.32 -0.87
CA LYS A 114 5.95 -9.51 -0.04
C LYS A 114 4.64 -10.27 0.06
N HIS A 115 4.74 -11.59 -0.08
CA HIS A 115 3.63 -12.51 0.03
C HIS A 115 3.96 -13.53 1.11
N ALA A 116 3.00 -13.82 1.97
CA ALA A 116 3.13 -14.82 3.01
C ALA A 116 1.90 -15.73 2.98
N SER A 117 2.17 -17.02 2.84
CA SER A 117 1.16 -18.08 2.88
C SER A 117 1.42 -18.93 4.12
N PHE A 118 0.39 -19.21 4.89
CA PHE A 118 0.45 -19.97 6.13
C PHE A 118 -0.52 -21.15 6.05
N GLY A 119 -0.03 -22.39 6.25
CA GLY A 119 -0.90 -23.58 6.33
C GLY A 119 -0.65 -24.71 5.32
N GLY A 120 0.37 -24.62 4.46
CA GLY A 120 0.70 -25.69 3.51
C GLY A 120 -0.36 -25.90 2.42
N SER A 121 -0.38 -27.06 1.75
CA SER A 121 -1.23 -27.36 0.58
C SER A 121 -2.75 -27.43 0.86
N ALA A 122 -3.20 -27.08 2.06
CA ALA A 122 -4.61 -26.95 2.35
C ALA A 122 -5.02 -25.53 1.99
N ALA A 123 -5.90 -25.39 0.99
CA ALA A 123 -6.42 -24.14 0.44
C ALA A 123 -7.13 -23.24 1.47
N LEU A 124 -6.37 -22.66 2.40
CA LEU A 124 -6.84 -21.73 3.39
C LEU A 124 -6.61 -20.30 2.90
N ASP A 125 -7.57 -19.43 3.20
CA ASP A 125 -7.46 -18.01 2.86
C ASP A 125 -6.58 -17.28 3.89
N ASP A 126 -5.40 -16.81 3.49
CA ASP A 126 -4.62 -15.87 4.30
C ASP A 126 -4.89 -14.43 3.88
N ARG A 127 -5.22 -13.56 4.84
CA ARG A 127 -5.53 -12.14 4.56
C ARG A 127 -4.96 -11.22 5.61
N ALA A 128 -4.27 -10.17 5.16
CA ALA A 128 -3.94 -9.05 6.03
C ALA A 128 -5.14 -8.10 6.09
N THR A 129 -5.62 -7.82 7.30
CA THR A 129 -6.78 -6.95 7.54
C THR A 129 -6.39 -5.60 8.11
N CYS A 130 -5.20 -5.50 8.70
CA CYS A 130 -4.65 -4.27 9.26
C CYS A 130 -3.13 -4.21 9.04
N ILE A 131 -2.58 -3.01 9.15
CA ILE A 131 -1.14 -2.76 9.12
C ILE A 131 -0.82 -1.57 10.02
N ALA A 132 0.34 -1.62 10.68
CA ALA A 132 0.89 -0.52 11.46
C ALA A 132 2.40 -0.42 11.23
N ILE A 133 2.95 0.78 11.39
CA ILE A 133 4.39 1.04 11.40
C ILE A 133 4.78 1.55 12.79
N GLY A 134 5.94 1.12 13.29
CA GLY A 134 6.51 1.64 14.52
C GLY A 134 7.28 2.94 14.27
N ALA A 135 7.25 3.86 15.24
CA ALA A 135 8.19 4.97 15.29
C ALA A 135 9.45 4.52 16.05
N THR A 136 10.63 4.62 15.42
CA THR A 136 11.88 4.53 16.17
C THR A 136 12.00 5.78 17.03
N ILE A 137 11.82 5.65 18.34
CA ILE A 137 12.16 6.72 19.28
C ILE A 137 13.69 6.70 19.40
N SER A 138 14.36 7.58 18.66
CA SER A 138 15.76 7.91 18.94
C SER A 138 15.75 8.86 20.13
N LEU A 139 15.93 8.33 21.34
CA LEU A 139 16.23 9.18 22.50
C LEU A 139 17.66 9.71 22.29
N PRO A 140 17.89 11.04 22.36
CA PRO A 140 19.25 11.56 22.37
C PRO A 140 19.96 11.01 23.62
N LEU A 141 21.16 10.46 23.44
CA LEU A 141 22.00 9.89 24.51
C LEU A 141 22.64 10.94 25.44
N GLU A 142 22.14 12.18 25.42
CA GLU A 142 22.72 13.25 26.23
C GLU A 142 21.93 13.37 27.54
N ASN A 143 22.64 13.17 28.66
CA ASN A 143 22.24 13.36 30.06
C ASN A 143 21.89 12.09 30.87
N ILE A 144 22.64 10.99 30.71
CA ILE A 144 22.91 10.14 31.88
C ILE A 144 24.09 10.79 32.62
N ASP A 145 23.77 11.76 33.49
CA ASP A 145 24.71 12.28 34.48
C ASP A 145 24.97 11.17 35.51
N LEU A 146 25.98 10.34 35.25
CA LEU A 146 26.56 9.46 36.26
C LEU A 146 27.42 10.31 37.18
N ALA A 147 26.79 11.10 38.06
CA ALA A 147 27.49 11.67 39.19
C ALA A 147 28.01 10.51 40.05
N GLU A 148 29.33 10.29 40.04
CA GLU A 148 29.98 9.34 40.95
C GLU A 148 29.79 9.80 42.40
N PRO A 149 29.37 8.92 43.33
CA PRO A 149 29.29 9.26 44.74
C PRO A 149 30.71 9.48 45.30
N GLN A 150 30.88 10.57 46.06
CA GLN A 150 32.08 10.88 46.85
C GLN A 150 32.32 9.84 47.95
#